data_AF-A0AAU5B3R1-F1
#
_entry.id   AF-A0AAU5B3R1-F1
#
_cell.length_a   1.000
_cell.length_b   1.000
_cell.length_c   1.000
_cell.angle_alpha   90.00
_cell.angle_beta   90.00
_cell.angle_gamma   90.00
#
_symmetry.space_group_name_H-M   'P 1'
#
loop_
_entity.id
_entity.type
_entity.pdbx_description
1 polymer ?
#
loop_
_entity_poly.entity_id
_entity_poly.type
_entity_poly.pdbx_seq_one_letter_code
_entity_poly.pdbx_strand_id
1 'polypeptide(L)'
;MQHSTMQDSAMDSAAPGTRRVTIIGAGFSGTLTAIRLLHFADSPLEICLIEREEGYRYGGLAFGRAATNWEHMLNIQAGRITLRRERPEDFLEWANEEADRSTWPQKWQYHSFGVACVVPRRIFSQYLAERLRSAVADAHSEVTLREMAGETIDVRAEGEGYVVKYVDADPQGGVHDLPSDQVILATGHLSPVQAPFYHRLRGCDRFLADRTPRMPRSGSRPSAPTRRSWSRDPRSPPSTPSSPSSTRGTGDRS
;
A
#
# COMPACT_ATOMS: atom_id res chain seq x y z
N MET A 1 -49.64 11.45 -7.19
CA MET A 1 -49.18 10.56 -6.10
C MET A 1 -47.66 10.60 -6.11
N GLN A 2 -47.10 11.33 -5.14
CA GLN A 2 -45.67 11.63 -5.03
C GLN A 2 -44.94 10.40 -4.48
N HIS A 3 -43.88 9.96 -5.18
CA HIS A 3 -43.04 8.86 -4.73
C HIS A 3 -41.93 9.36 -3.82
N SER A 4 -41.81 8.70 -2.67
CA SER A 4 -40.80 8.86 -1.62
C SER A 4 -39.38 9.02 -2.15
N THR A 5 -38.77 10.16 -1.87
CA THR A 5 -37.33 10.46 -2.01
C THR A 5 -36.85 11.20 -0.76
N MET A 6 -37.05 10.59 0.42
CA MET A 6 -36.69 11.20 1.71
C MET A 6 -35.95 10.24 2.67
N GLN A 7 -35.28 9.22 2.15
CA GLN A 7 -34.44 8.31 2.92
C GLN A 7 -33.11 8.06 2.22
N ASP A 8 -32.33 9.13 2.02
CA ASP A 8 -30.90 9.01 1.71
C ASP A 8 -30.08 10.20 2.23
N SER A 9 -30.73 11.26 2.70
CA SER A 9 -30.07 12.51 3.10
C SER A 9 -29.59 12.57 4.57
N ALA A 10 -29.86 11.54 5.38
CA ALA A 10 -29.57 11.57 6.82
C ALA A 10 -28.23 10.90 7.23
N MET A 11 -27.56 10.18 6.32
CA MET A 11 -26.32 9.46 6.63
C MET A 11 -25.02 10.21 6.31
N ASP A 12 -25.08 11.40 5.69
CA ASP A 12 -23.89 12.08 5.15
C ASP A 12 -23.50 13.39 5.85
N SER A 13 -24.32 13.93 6.76
CA SER A 13 -23.91 15.07 7.59
C SER A 13 -23.33 14.60 8.92
N ALA A 14 -22.10 14.98 9.23
CA ALA A 14 -21.55 14.84 10.58
C ALA A 14 -22.48 15.52 11.60
N ALA A 15 -22.50 15.03 12.84
CA ALA A 15 -23.30 15.64 13.89
C ALA A 15 -22.93 17.13 14.06
N PRO A 16 -23.87 18.03 14.42
CA PRO A 16 -23.58 19.45 14.58
C PRO A 16 -22.41 19.67 15.54
N GLY A 17 -21.32 20.28 15.07
CA GLY A 17 -20.10 20.54 15.86
C GLY A 17 -19.00 19.47 15.73
N THR A 18 -19.27 18.33 15.08
CA THR A 18 -18.27 17.31 14.75
C THR A 18 -17.52 17.71 13.49
N ARG A 19 -16.19 17.79 13.58
CA ARG A 19 -15.35 17.98 12.38
C ARG A 19 -15.20 16.66 11.64
N ARG A 20 -15.03 16.70 10.33
CA ARG A 20 -14.72 15.54 9.50
C ARG A 20 -13.39 15.67 8.79
N VAL A 21 -12.55 14.66 8.97
CA VAL A 21 -11.27 14.50 8.25
C VAL A 21 -11.37 13.29 7.34
N THR A 22 -11.26 13.51 6.03
CA THR A 22 -11.23 12.42 5.05
C THR A 22 -9.79 12.10 4.64
N ILE A 23 -9.37 10.86 4.84
CA ILE A 23 -8.07 10.32 4.47
C ILE A 23 -8.25 9.45 3.22
N ILE A 24 -7.60 9.85 2.12
CA ILE A 24 -7.66 9.14 0.84
C ILE A 24 -6.46 8.21 0.73
N GLY A 25 -6.72 6.90 0.80
CA GLY A 25 -5.75 5.82 0.79
C GLY A 25 -5.57 5.22 2.19
N ALA A 26 -5.95 3.96 2.36
CA ALA A 26 -5.75 3.21 3.60
C ALA A 26 -4.47 2.38 3.58
N GLY A 27 -3.43 2.85 2.88
CA GLY A 27 -2.10 2.26 2.96
C GLY A 27 -1.40 2.61 4.28
N PHE A 28 -0.08 2.35 4.36
CA PHE A 28 0.71 2.63 5.56
C PHE A 28 0.52 4.06 6.11
N SER A 29 0.69 5.07 5.27
CA SER A 29 0.62 6.47 5.69
C SER A 29 -0.77 6.88 6.17
N GLY A 30 -1.83 6.44 5.46
CA GLY A 30 -3.20 6.77 5.82
C GLY A 30 -3.63 6.10 7.11
N THR A 31 -3.34 4.81 7.26
CA THR A 31 -3.60 4.06 8.50
C THR A 31 -2.87 4.65 9.70
N LEU A 32 -1.58 4.99 9.56
CA LEU A 32 -0.84 5.62 10.65
C LEU A 32 -1.38 7.01 11.00
N THR A 33 -1.82 7.77 9.99
CA THR A 33 -2.47 9.06 10.22
C THR A 33 -3.78 8.89 10.98
N ALA A 34 -4.62 7.93 10.60
CA ALA A 34 -5.86 7.62 11.30
C ALA A 34 -5.60 7.21 12.76
N ILE A 35 -4.62 6.33 13.01
CA ILE A 35 -4.18 5.95 14.37
C ILE A 35 -3.79 7.19 15.19
N ARG A 36 -3.03 8.11 14.58
CA ARG A 36 -2.58 9.33 15.26
C ARG A 36 -3.71 10.29 15.57
N LEU A 37 -4.68 10.45 14.67
CA LEU A 37 -5.88 11.25 14.93
C LEU A 37 -6.72 10.63 16.04
N LEU A 38 -6.94 9.32 16.03
CA LEU A 38 -7.68 8.60 17.07
C LEU A 38 -7.07 8.77 18.46
N HIS A 39 -5.73 8.78 18.55
CA HIS A 39 -5.04 8.93 19.83
C HIS A 39 -5.00 10.36 20.38
N PHE A 40 -5.05 11.38 19.51
CA PHE A 40 -4.78 12.77 19.91
C PHE A 40 -5.96 13.71 19.75
N ALA A 41 -7.03 13.31 19.06
CA ALA A 41 -8.22 14.12 18.97
C ALA A 41 -8.88 14.25 20.35
N ASP A 42 -9.04 15.50 20.78
CA ASP A 42 -9.62 15.93 22.06
C ASP A 42 -10.97 16.65 21.87
N SER A 43 -11.51 16.59 20.66
CA SER A 43 -12.79 17.19 20.26
C SER A 43 -13.54 16.27 19.30
N PRO A 44 -14.87 16.46 19.14
CA PRO A 44 -15.68 15.62 18.25
C PRO A 44 -15.12 15.57 16.82
N LEU A 45 -14.77 14.37 16.36
CA LEU A 45 -14.09 14.15 15.09
C LEU A 45 -14.58 12.86 14.42
N GLU A 46 -15.03 12.98 13.18
CA GLU A 46 -15.27 11.85 12.28
C GLU A 46 -14.07 11.69 11.33
N ILE A 47 -13.43 10.52 11.35
CA ILE A 47 -12.34 10.16 10.45
C ILE A 47 -12.90 9.23 9.38
N CYS A 48 -12.92 9.67 8.12
CA CYS A 48 -13.32 8.84 6.99
C CYS A 48 -12.06 8.32 6.28
N LEU A 49 -11.81 7.01 6.31
CA LEU A 49 -10.64 6.38 5.69
C LEU A 49 -11.08 5.62 4.44
N ILE A 50 -10.80 6.17 3.26
CA ILE A 50 -11.26 5.63 1.97
C ILE A 50 -10.14 4.83 1.30
N GLU A 51 -10.42 3.60 0.89
CA GLU A 51 -9.51 2.77 0.10
C GLU A 51 -10.24 2.01 -1.00
N ARG A 52 -9.67 2.01 -2.20
CA ARG A 52 -10.26 1.37 -3.38
C ARG A 52 -10.00 -0.13 -3.45
N GLU A 53 -8.90 -0.59 -2.87
CA GLU A 53 -8.46 -1.97 -2.96
C GLU A 53 -8.23 -2.58 -1.57
N GLU A 54 -9.13 -3.48 -1.16
CA GLU A 54 -9.09 -4.17 0.14
C GLU A 54 -7.72 -4.82 0.43
N GLY A 55 -7.09 -5.40 -0.59
CA GLY A 55 -5.79 -6.05 -0.45
C GLY A 55 -4.63 -5.10 -0.11
N TYR A 56 -4.80 -3.79 -0.25
CA TYR A 56 -3.80 -2.77 0.09
C TYR A 56 -4.09 -2.05 1.41
N ARG A 57 -5.21 -2.34 2.09
CA ARG A 57 -5.48 -1.78 3.41
C ARG A 57 -4.35 -2.05 4.41
N TYR A 58 -4.16 -1.10 5.32
CA TYR A 58 -3.19 -1.03 6.41
C TYR A 58 -1.72 -0.93 5.97
N GLY A 59 -1.35 -1.50 4.81
CA GLY A 59 0.04 -1.65 4.39
C GLY A 59 0.41 -1.05 3.04
N GLY A 60 -0.57 -0.65 2.23
CA GLY A 60 -0.36 -0.19 0.85
C GLY A 60 0.39 -1.20 -0.01
N LEU A 61 1.09 -0.72 -1.03
CA LEU A 61 1.99 -1.55 -1.85
C LEU A 61 3.18 -2.13 -1.07
N ALA A 62 3.62 -1.46 0.00
CA ALA A 62 4.82 -1.85 0.72
C ALA A 62 4.62 -3.11 1.58
N PHE A 63 3.47 -3.18 2.26
CA PHE A 63 3.19 -4.21 3.28
C PHE A 63 1.83 -4.91 3.08
N GLY A 64 0.95 -4.38 2.23
CA GLY A 64 -0.40 -4.90 2.02
C GLY A 64 -0.42 -6.34 1.53
N ARG A 65 -1.52 -7.04 1.84
CA ARG A 65 -1.69 -8.47 1.54
C ARG A 65 -1.68 -8.78 0.05
N ALA A 66 -2.13 -7.86 -0.81
CA ALA A 66 -2.14 -8.06 -2.26
C ALA A 66 -0.74 -7.88 -2.90
N ALA A 67 0.14 -7.06 -2.32
CA ALA A 67 1.49 -6.83 -2.85
C ALA A 67 2.57 -7.72 -2.21
N THR A 68 2.25 -8.44 -1.13
CA THR A 68 3.26 -9.18 -0.37
C THR A 68 2.94 -10.66 -0.21
N ASN A 69 3.99 -11.49 -0.24
CA ASN A 69 3.92 -12.91 0.08
C ASN A 69 4.76 -13.22 1.34
N TRP A 70 4.80 -14.48 1.76
CA TRP A 70 5.55 -14.93 2.94
C TRP A 70 7.07 -15.00 2.77
N GLU A 71 7.59 -14.62 1.60
CA GLU A 71 9.01 -14.53 1.26
C GLU A 71 9.49 -13.07 1.21
N HIS A 72 8.58 -12.11 1.06
CA HIS A 72 8.89 -10.70 1.13
C HIS A 72 9.15 -10.30 2.58
N MET A 73 10.43 -10.15 2.94
CA MET A 73 10.88 -9.76 4.26
C MET A 73 10.98 -8.23 4.39
N LEU A 74 10.85 -7.73 5.62
CA LEU A 74 11.17 -6.35 5.96
C LEU A 74 12.67 -6.11 5.75
N ASN A 75 13.01 -4.91 5.29
CA ASN A 75 14.41 -4.51 5.07
C ASN A 75 15.09 -4.01 6.36
N ILE A 76 14.34 -3.93 7.46
CA ILE A 76 14.80 -3.53 8.77
C ILE A 76 14.51 -4.64 9.78
N GLN A 77 15.29 -4.66 10.85
CA GLN A 77 15.14 -5.61 11.94
C GLN A 77 13.89 -5.27 12.76
N ALA A 78 13.24 -6.30 13.30
CA ALA A 78 11.98 -6.19 14.04
C ALA A 78 12.06 -5.17 15.19
N GLY A 79 13.15 -5.19 15.97
CA GLY A 79 13.35 -4.28 17.10
C GLY A 79 13.62 -2.81 16.70
N ARG A 80 13.70 -2.50 15.41
CA ARG A 80 13.85 -1.11 14.92
C ARG A 80 12.54 -0.53 14.39
N ILE A 81 11.45 -1.31 14.43
CA ILE A 81 10.13 -0.90 13.99
C ILE A 81 9.39 -0.30 15.17
N THR A 82 9.09 0.99 15.09
CA THR A 82 8.35 1.70 16.13
C THR A 82 7.24 2.54 15.52
N LEU A 83 6.01 2.36 16.02
CA LEU A 83 4.90 3.29 15.74
C LEU A 83 4.82 4.40 16.79
N ARG A 84 5.23 4.11 18.03
CA ARG A 84 5.21 5.00 19.19
C ARG A 84 6.59 5.03 19.83
N ARG A 85 7.17 6.22 20.01
CA ARG A 85 8.53 6.37 20.56
C ARG A 85 8.63 5.82 21.98
N GLU A 86 7.52 5.85 22.71
CA GLU A 86 7.40 5.40 24.10
C GLU A 86 7.35 3.88 24.22
N ARG A 87 7.03 3.17 23.12
CA ARG A 87 6.98 1.69 23.06
C ARG A 87 7.74 1.19 21.83
N PRO A 88 9.09 1.22 21.86
CA PRO A 88 9.92 0.84 20.73
C PRO A 88 9.82 -0.66 20.36
N GLU A 89 9.41 -1.51 21.30
CA GLU A 89 9.28 -2.96 21.11
C GLU A 89 7.85 -3.42 20.79
N ASP A 90 6.90 -2.48 20.65
CA ASP A 90 5.46 -2.74 20.49
C ASP A 90 5.14 -3.72 19.34
N PHE A 91 5.87 -3.64 18.23
CA PHE A 91 5.71 -4.58 17.11
C PHE A 91 6.18 -5.99 17.46
N LEU A 92 7.29 -6.11 18.20
CA LEU A 92 7.87 -7.39 18.57
C LEU A 92 7.05 -8.11 19.63
N GLU A 93 6.63 -7.36 20.66
CA GLU A 93 5.68 -7.80 21.70
C GLU A 93 4.41 -8.32 21.05
N TRP A 94 3.77 -7.49 20.21
CA TRP A 94 2.57 -7.89 19.49
C TRP A 94 2.77 -9.15 18.66
N ALA A 95 3.85 -9.20 17.88
CA ALA A 95 4.08 -10.32 16.98
C ALA A 95 4.21 -11.62 17.76
N ASN A 96 4.85 -11.61 18.93
CA ASN A 96 5.14 -12.79 19.76
C ASN A 96 4.00 -13.20 20.68
N GLU A 97 3.25 -12.25 21.22
CA GLU A 97 2.34 -12.48 22.35
C GLU A 97 0.87 -12.24 22.00
N GLU A 98 0.57 -11.30 21.12
CA GLU A 98 -0.80 -10.86 20.83
C GLU A 98 -1.34 -11.37 19.48
N ALA A 99 -0.47 -11.56 18.49
CA ALA A 99 -0.89 -11.86 17.13
C ALA A 99 -1.64 -13.20 17.03
N ASP A 100 -2.78 -13.23 16.34
CA ASP A 100 -3.40 -14.48 15.90
C ASP A 100 -2.58 -15.11 14.76
N ARG A 101 -1.82 -16.14 15.12
CA ARG A 101 -0.93 -16.88 14.20
C ARG A 101 -1.58 -18.11 13.58
N SER A 102 -2.86 -18.37 13.84
CA SER A 102 -3.57 -19.58 13.37
C SER A 102 -3.57 -19.73 11.85
N THR A 103 -3.56 -18.61 11.12
CA THR A 103 -3.56 -18.57 9.64
C THR A 103 -2.16 -18.43 9.03
N TRP A 104 -1.11 -18.44 9.85
CA TRP A 104 0.26 -18.30 9.38
C TRP A 104 0.81 -19.67 8.92
N PRO A 105 1.73 -19.70 7.93
CA PRO A 105 2.45 -20.91 7.59
C PRO A 105 3.12 -21.49 8.83
N GLN A 106 3.18 -22.82 8.88
CA GLN A 106 3.75 -23.57 10.00
C GLN A 106 5.13 -23.05 10.43
N LYS A 107 5.96 -22.60 9.48
CA LYS A 107 7.29 -22.01 9.75
C LYS A 107 7.24 -20.77 10.66
N TRP A 108 6.15 -20.01 10.67
CA TRP A 108 5.99 -18.76 11.43
C TRP A 108 5.03 -18.90 12.61
N GLN A 109 4.16 -19.92 12.60
CA GLN A 109 3.12 -20.11 13.60
C GLN A 109 3.67 -20.18 15.04
N TYR A 110 4.77 -20.90 15.23
CA TYR A 110 5.44 -21.08 16.53
C TYR A 110 6.79 -20.37 16.62
N HIS A 111 7.12 -19.52 15.65
CA HIS A 111 8.41 -18.84 15.61
C HIS A 111 8.45 -17.67 16.59
N SER A 112 9.47 -17.60 17.44
CA SER A 112 9.71 -16.42 18.28
C SER A 112 10.63 -15.46 17.52
N PHE A 113 10.17 -14.22 17.30
CA PHE A 113 10.97 -13.19 16.67
C PHE A 113 11.84 -12.50 17.72
N GLY A 114 13.14 -12.40 17.45
CA GLY A 114 14.06 -11.58 18.24
C GLY A 114 14.26 -10.19 17.62
N VAL A 115 14.85 -9.27 18.39
CA VAL A 115 15.09 -7.87 17.98
C VAL A 115 15.87 -7.73 16.66
N ALA A 116 16.77 -8.66 16.37
CA ALA A 116 17.62 -8.66 15.17
C ALA A 116 16.98 -9.38 13.96
N CYS A 117 15.84 -10.04 14.14
CA CYS A 117 15.20 -10.83 13.10
C CYS A 117 14.55 -9.92 12.04
N VAL A 118 14.56 -10.40 10.79
CA VAL A 118 13.71 -9.84 9.74
C VAL A 118 12.38 -10.59 9.73
N VAL A 119 11.29 -9.85 9.51
CA VAL A 119 9.93 -10.37 9.62
C VAL A 119 9.26 -10.28 8.24
N PRO A 120 8.41 -11.24 7.83
CA PRO A 120 7.62 -11.09 6.61
C PRO A 120 6.79 -9.80 6.62
N ARG A 121 6.80 -9.06 5.51
CA ARG A 121 6.11 -7.76 5.37
C ARG A 121 4.62 -7.85 5.67
N ARG A 122 3.96 -8.96 5.31
CA ARG A 122 2.53 -9.14 5.61
C ARG A 122 2.20 -9.17 7.09
N ILE A 123 3.12 -9.60 7.95
CA ILE A 123 2.91 -9.59 9.41
C ILE A 123 2.79 -8.13 9.87
N PHE A 124 3.56 -7.22 9.29
CA PHE A 124 3.48 -5.81 9.60
C PHE A 124 2.12 -5.18 9.20
N SER A 125 1.51 -5.62 8.09
CA SER A 125 0.14 -5.16 7.77
C SER A 125 -0.92 -5.62 8.78
N GLN A 126 -0.77 -6.83 9.34
CA GLN A 126 -1.69 -7.35 10.36
C GLN A 126 -1.54 -6.57 11.67
N TYR A 127 -0.31 -6.25 12.05
CA TYR A 127 0.00 -5.38 13.17
C TYR A 127 -0.66 -4.00 13.02
N LEU A 128 -0.54 -3.37 11.85
CA LEU A 128 -1.15 -2.06 11.60
C LEU A 128 -2.68 -2.11 11.69
N ALA A 129 -3.31 -3.18 11.20
CA ALA A 129 -4.76 -3.39 11.32
C ALA A 129 -5.18 -3.55 12.79
N GLU A 130 -4.43 -4.31 13.58
CA GLU A 130 -4.68 -4.49 15.01
C GLU A 130 -4.53 -3.17 15.76
N ARG A 131 -3.44 -2.43 15.51
CA ARG A 131 -3.19 -1.15 16.17
C ARG A 131 -4.18 -0.06 15.77
N LEU A 132 -4.73 -0.11 14.55
CA LEU A 132 -5.87 0.73 14.19
C LEU A 132 -7.11 0.37 15.01
N ARG A 133 -7.44 -0.92 15.14
CA ARG A 133 -8.57 -1.36 15.98
C ARG A 133 -8.39 -1.00 17.45
N SER A 134 -7.20 -1.17 18.01
CA SER A 134 -6.89 -0.74 19.38
C SER A 134 -7.06 0.77 19.52
N ALA A 135 -6.56 1.55 18.56
CA ALA A 135 -6.73 3.00 18.58
C ALA A 135 -8.21 3.44 18.52
N VAL A 136 -9.06 2.72 17.78
CA VAL A 136 -10.51 2.97 17.77
C VAL A 136 -11.14 2.65 19.13
N ALA A 137 -10.74 1.55 19.77
CA ALA A 137 -11.25 1.16 21.08
C ALA A 137 -10.81 2.13 22.20
N ASP A 138 -9.62 2.72 22.08
CA ASP A 138 -9.04 3.64 23.06
C ASP A 138 -9.40 5.12 22.79
N ALA A 139 -10.04 5.43 21.66
CA ALA A 139 -10.34 6.80 21.26
C ALA A 139 -11.37 7.46 22.19
N HIS A 140 -11.36 8.80 22.21
CA HIS A 140 -12.42 9.58 22.87
C HIS A 140 -13.79 9.21 22.30
N SER A 141 -14.84 9.19 23.12
CA SER A 141 -16.17 8.69 22.73
C SER A 141 -16.84 9.46 21.58
N GLU A 142 -16.40 10.70 21.34
CA GLU A 142 -16.88 11.57 20.26
C GLU A 142 -15.99 11.51 19.01
N VAL A 143 -14.98 10.64 19.00
CA VAL A 143 -14.10 10.41 17.86
C VAL A 143 -14.46 9.08 17.22
N THR A 144 -14.78 9.09 15.94
CA THR A 144 -15.21 7.90 15.20
C THR A 144 -14.32 7.66 13.98
N LEU A 145 -14.17 6.39 13.60
CA LEU A 145 -13.52 5.98 12.36
C LEU A 145 -14.55 5.27 11.48
N ARG A 146 -14.72 5.76 10.25
CA ARG A 146 -15.47 5.13 9.18
C ARG A 146 -14.51 4.65 8.10
N GLU A 147 -14.30 3.35 8.02
CA GLU A 147 -13.54 2.75 6.91
C GLU A 147 -14.46 2.52 5.72
N MET A 148 -14.09 3.06 4.56
CA MET A 148 -14.93 3.08 3.35
C MET A 148 -14.21 2.37 2.21
N ALA A 149 -14.95 1.52 1.47
CA ALA A 149 -14.43 0.83 0.30
C ALA A 149 -14.86 1.58 -0.96
N GLY A 150 -13.94 2.32 -1.58
CA GLY A 150 -14.24 3.14 -2.75
C GLY A 150 -13.03 3.83 -3.34
N GLU A 151 -13.16 4.26 -4.60
CA GLU A 151 -12.15 5.04 -5.30
C GLU A 151 -12.53 6.52 -5.28
N THR A 152 -11.72 7.34 -4.62
CA THR A 152 -11.82 8.79 -4.73
C THR A 152 -11.42 9.23 -6.13
N ILE A 153 -12.32 9.93 -6.81
CA ILE A 153 -12.15 10.39 -8.19
C ILE A 153 -11.96 11.90 -8.30
N ASP A 154 -12.39 12.67 -7.30
CA ASP A 154 -12.22 14.12 -7.28
C ASP A 154 -12.21 14.67 -5.84
N VAL A 155 -11.54 15.80 -5.66
CA VAL A 155 -11.57 16.60 -4.42
C VAL A 155 -11.64 18.07 -4.82
N ARG A 156 -12.71 18.74 -4.41
CA ARG A 156 -12.93 20.16 -4.68
C ARG A 156 -13.07 20.95 -3.39
N ALA A 157 -12.54 22.16 -3.36
CA ALA A 157 -12.81 23.09 -2.26
C ALA A 157 -14.26 23.59 -2.35
N GLU A 158 -14.94 23.70 -1.21
CA GLU A 158 -16.29 24.24 -1.10
C GLU A 158 -16.44 24.98 0.23
N GLY A 159 -16.56 26.31 0.17
CA GLY A 159 -16.54 27.17 1.36
C GLY A 159 -15.20 27.09 2.10
N GLU A 160 -15.26 26.82 3.41
CA GLU A 160 -14.09 26.64 4.29
C GLU A 160 -13.59 25.17 4.31
N GLY A 161 -14.25 24.27 3.59
CA GLY A 161 -13.94 22.84 3.57
C GLY A 161 -13.76 22.29 2.15
N TYR A 162 -14.03 20.99 2.02
CA TYR A 162 -13.85 20.22 0.80
C TYR A 162 -15.03 19.28 0.57
N VAL A 163 -15.25 18.91 -0.69
CA VAL A 163 -16.09 17.77 -1.06
C VAL A 163 -15.22 16.74 -1.74
N VAL A 164 -15.22 15.53 -1.18
CA VAL A 164 -14.53 14.36 -1.71
C VAL A 164 -15.53 13.53 -2.51
N LYS A 165 -15.34 13.44 -3.82
CA LYS A 165 -16.17 12.59 -4.67
C LYS A 165 -15.54 11.21 -4.78
N TYR A 166 -16.29 10.16 -4.44
CA TYR A 166 -15.81 8.79 -4.54
C TYR A 166 -16.85 7.86 -5.17
N VAL A 167 -16.37 6.76 -5.74
CA VAL A 167 -17.18 5.69 -6.31
C VAL A 167 -17.03 4.47 -5.41
N ASP A 168 -18.12 3.78 -5.10
CA ASP A 168 -18.05 2.55 -4.33
C ASP A 168 -17.16 1.49 -5.01
N ALA A 169 -16.51 0.65 -4.22
CA ALA A 169 -15.76 -0.49 -4.74
C ALA A 169 -16.67 -1.60 -5.32
N ASP A 170 -17.96 -1.60 -4.95
CA ASP A 170 -18.98 -2.47 -5.53
C ASP A 170 -19.37 -1.95 -6.93
N PRO A 171 -19.27 -2.78 -7.99
CA PRO A 171 -19.72 -2.39 -9.33
C PRO A 171 -21.19 -1.97 -9.43
N GLN A 172 -22.03 -2.36 -8.46
CA GLN A 172 -23.44 -1.95 -8.37
C GLN A 172 -23.64 -0.68 -7.54
N GLY A 173 -22.58 -0.18 -6.91
CA GLY A 173 -22.61 1.02 -6.08
C GLY A 173 -22.63 2.32 -6.88
N GLY A 174 -22.69 3.42 -6.15
CA GLY A 174 -22.93 4.75 -6.68
C GLY A 174 -21.70 5.65 -6.69
N VAL A 175 -21.91 6.86 -7.19
CA VAL A 175 -21.00 7.99 -7.01
C VAL A 175 -21.53 8.84 -5.86
N HIS A 176 -20.69 9.15 -4.90
CA HIS A 176 -21.03 9.86 -3.68
C HIS A 176 -20.19 11.11 -3.53
N ASP A 177 -20.77 12.13 -2.90
CA ASP A 177 -20.08 13.35 -2.50
C ASP A 177 -20.01 13.38 -0.98
N LEU A 178 -18.80 13.42 -0.43
CA LEU A 178 -18.55 13.45 1.01
C LEU A 178 -18.01 14.82 1.43
N PRO A 179 -18.85 15.70 2.02
CA PRO A 179 -18.39 16.95 2.61
C PRO A 179 -17.39 16.65 3.72
N SER A 180 -16.27 17.37 3.78
CA SER A 180 -15.17 17.16 4.72
C SER A 180 -14.54 18.51 5.10
N ASP A 181 -14.25 18.74 6.38
CA ASP A 181 -13.54 19.95 6.81
C ASP A 181 -12.07 19.94 6.38
N GLN A 182 -11.47 18.75 6.35
CA GLN A 182 -10.08 18.55 5.94
C GLN A 182 -9.92 17.27 5.13
N VAL A 183 -8.95 17.27 4.22
CA VAL A 183 -8.62 16.12 3.37
C VAL A 183 -7.13 15.82 3.45
N ILE A 184 -6.79 14.56 3.70
CA ILE A 184 -5.42 14.06 3.74
C ILE A 184 -5.20 13.12 2.57
N LEU A 185 -4.26 13.48 1.68
CA LEU A 185 -3.87 12.64 0.55
C LEU A 185 -2.79 11.65 0.99
N ALA A 186 -3.18 10.39 1.15
CA ALA A 186 -2.32 9.27 1.54
C ALA A 186 -2.33 8.15 0.48
N THR A 187 -2.49 8.51 -0.80
CA THR A 187 -2.63 7.61 -1.95
C THR A 187 -1.41 6.73 -2.23
N GLY A 188 -0.29 6.99 -1.55
CA GLY A 188 0.92 6.17 -1.61
C GLY A 188 1.70 6.37 -2.91
N HIS A 189 2.34 5.30 -3.37
CA HIS A 189 3.14 5.34 -4.59
C HIS A 189 2.21 5.23 -5.82
N LEU A 190 2.13 6.31 -6.59
CA LEU A 190 1.48 6.29 -7.89
C LEU A 190 2.21 5.29 -8.80
N SER A 191 1.46 4.60 -9.69
CA SER A 191 2.04 3.65 -10.64
C SER A 191 3.32 4.20 -11.27
N PRO A 192 4.37 3.39 -11.46
CA PRO A 192 5.62 3.85 -12.03
C PRO A 192 5.32 4.66 -13.28
N VAL A 193 5.78 5.92 -13.30
CA VAL A 193 5.71 6.75 -14.50
C VAL A 193 6.29 5.90 -15.62
N GLN A 194 5.47 5.59 -16.63
CA GLN A 194 5.97 4.80 -17.74
C GLN A 194 7.06 5.61 -18.41
N ALA A 195 8.32 5.22 -18.17
CA ALA A 195 9.44 5.95 -18.72
C ALA A 195 9.30 5.96 -20.25
N PRO A 196 9.73 7.03 -20.94
CA PRO A 196 9.51 7.18 -22.36
C PRO A 196 9.99 5.99 -23.19
N PHE A 197 10.93 5.17 -22.73
CA PHE A 197 11.39 3.98 -23.46
C PHE A 197 10.47 2.75 -23.36
N TYR A 198 9.47 2.72 -22.45
CA TYR A 198 8.59 1.55 -22.23
C TYR A 198 7.85 1.15 -23.51
N HIS A 199 7.38 2.10 -24.33
CA HIS A 199 6.69 1.80 -25.58
C HIS A 199 7.54 0.98 -26.56
N ARG A 200 8.87 1.14 -26.54
CA ARG A 200 9.81 0.39 -27.40
C ARG A 200 10.07 -1.02 -26.91
N LEU A 201 9.79 -1.29 -25.63
CA LEU A 201 10.06 -2.57 -24.99
C LEU A 201 8.80 -3.39 -24.73
N ARG A 202 7.60 -2.79 -24.71
CA ARG A 202 6.32 -3.49 -24.42
C ARG A 202 6.06 -4.73 -25.28
N GLY A 203 6.53 -4.73 -26.54
CA GLY A 203 6.37 -5.86 -27.46
C GLY A 203 7.58 -6.82 -27.51
N CYS A 204 8.59 -6.61 -26.68
CA CYS A 204 9.78 -7.46 -26.66
C CYS A 204 9.53 -8.67 -25.76
N ASP A 205 9.71 -9.88 -26.30
CA ASP A 205 9.54 -11.15 -25.56
C ASP A 205 10.43 -11.26 -24.30
N ARG A 206 11.49 -10.46 -24.22
CA ARG A 206 12.41 -10.42 -23.07
C ARG A 206 12.02 -9.38 -22.01
N PHE A 207 11.05 -8.52 -22.30
CA PHE A 207 10.61 -7.48 -21.40
C PHE A 207 9.46 -7.96 -20.54
N LEU A 208 9.73 -8.12 -19.24
CA LEU A 208 8.72 -8.43 -18.24
C LEU A 208 8.29 -7.12 -17.58
N ALA A 209 7.19 -6.53 -18.06
CA ALA A 209 6.68 -5.24 -17.59
C ALA A 209 6.24 -5.27 -16.11
N ASP A 210 5.73 -6.42 -15.67
CA ASP A 210 5.34 -6.66 -14.29
C ASP A 210 5.77 -8.09 -13.92
N ARG A 211 6.61 -8.19 -12.89
CA ARG A 211 7.12 -9.48 -12.40
C ARG A 211 6.17 -10.14 -11.40
N THR A 212 5.16 -9.40 -10.95
CA THR A 212 4.20 -9.78 -9.92
C THR A 212 2.78 -9.53 -10.45
N PRO A 213 2.22 -10.44 -11.26
CA PRO A 213 0.88 -10.24 -11.80
C PRO A 213 -0.12 -10.03 -10.67
N ARG A 214 -0.95 -8.98 -10.76
CA ARG A 214 -2.15 -8.82 -9.94
C ARG A 214 -2.95 -10.12 -10.05
N MET A 215 -3.27 -10.75 -8.92
CA MET A 215 -4.17 -11.90 -8.91
C MET A 215 -5.51 -11.49 -9.57
N PRO A 216 -6.00 -12.23 -10.57
CA PRO A 216 -7.31 -11.94 -11.15
C PRO A 216 -8.41 -12.16 -10.10
N ARG A 217 -9.48 -11.36 -10.16
CA ARG A 217 -10.67 -11.48 -9.27
C ARG A 217 -11.47 -12.78 -9.50
N SER A 218 -11.12 -13.59 -10.50
CA SER A 218 -11.64 -14.94 -10.70
C SER A 218 -10.53 -15.97 -10.48
N GLY A 219 -10.83 -17.03 -9.74
CA GLY A 219 -9.87 -18.00 -9.18
C GLY A 219 -9.12 -18.91 -10.17
N SER A 220 -8.77 -18.45 -11.37
CA SER A 220 -7.85 -19.15 -12.25
C SER A 220 -6.40 -18.75 -11.93
N ARG A 221 -5.62 -19.69 -11.38
CA ARG A 221 -4.17 -19.52 -11.24
C ARG A 221 -3.57 -19.35 -12.65
N PRO A 222 -2.71 -18.33 -12.89
CA PRO A 222 -1.90 -18.32 -14.09
C PRO A 222 -0.95 -19.53 -14.08
N SER A 223 -0.85 -20.24 -15.19
CA SER A 223 0.15 -21.28 -15.37
C SER A 223 1.55 -20.68 -15.21
N ALA A 224 2.37 -21.32 -14.36
CA ALA A 224 3.75 -20.91 -14.16
C ALA A 224 4.50 -20.96 -15.51
N PRO A 225 5.33 -19.95 -15.84
CA PRO A 225 6.14 -20.03 -17.05
C PRO A 225 7.12 -21.19 -16.90
N THR A 226 7.06 -22.11 -17.85
CA THR A 226 7.97 -23.26 -17.95
C THR A 226 9.40 -22.75 -17.98
N ARG A 227 10.19 -23.19 -17.00
CA ARG A 227 11.62 -22.91 -16.92
C ARG A 227 12.28 -23.52 -18.16
N ARG A 228 12.50 -22.73 -19.22
CA ARG A 228 13.35 -23.18 -20.34
C ARG A 228 14.76 -23.38 -19.77
N SER A 229 15.23 -24.61 -19.85
CA SER A 229 16.59 -25.00 -19.52
C SER A 229 17.55 -24.19 -20.39
N TRP A 230 18.53 -23.55 -19.76
CA TRP A 230 19.66 -22.97 -20.47
C TRP A 230 20.56 -24.12 -20.94
N SER A 231 20.30 -24.66 -22.14
CA SER A 231 21.28 -25.48 -22.82
C SER A 231 22.38 -24.56 -23.36
N ARG A 232 23.55 -24.57 -22.73
CA ARG A 232 24.77 -24.02 -23.32
C ARG A 232 25.14 -24.90 -24.51
N ASP A 233 25.03 -24.37 -25.72
CA ASP A 233 25.60 -24.99 -26.92
C ASP A 233 27.07 -24.56 -27.05
N PRO A 234 28.07 -25.47 -26.95
CA PRO A 234 29.47 -25.11 -27.02
C PRO A 234 29.96 -25.28 -28.46
N ARG A 235 29.75 -24.28 -29.32
CA ARG A 235 30.51 -24.12 -30.57
C ARG A 235 30.19 -22.81 -31.29
N SER A 236 30.93 -21.75 -30.97
CA SER A 236 31.26 -20.63 -31.88
C SER A 236 32.41 -19.84 -31.26
N PRO A 237 33.55 -19.65 -31.94
CA PRO A 237 34.66 -18.86 -31.40
C PRO A 237 34.33 -17.36 -31.47
N PRO A 238 34.87 -16.54 -30.55
CA PRO A 238 34.64 -15.10 -30.56
C PRO A 238 35.43 -14.44 -31.70
N SER A 239 34.74 -13.61 -32.48
CA SER A 239 35.37 -12.66 -33.40
C SER A 239 36.07 -11.57 -32.59
N THR A 240 37.39 -11.46 -32.76
CA THR A 240 38.22 -10.41 -32.19
C THR A 240 37.96 -9.07 -32.91
N PRO A 241 37.82 -7.94 -32.20
CA PRO A 241 37.83 -6.63 -32.83
C PRO A 241 39.29 -6.19 -33.10
N SER A 242 39.56 -5.85 -34.35
CA SER A 242 40.84 -5.29 -34.83
C SER A 242 41.13 -3.95 -34.15
N SER A 243 42.27 -3.84 -33.47
CA SER A 243 42.79 -2.57 -32.95
C SER A 243 43.45 -1.76 -34.09
N PRO A 244 43.31 -0.42 -34.13
CA PRO A 244 44.05 0.40 -35.07
C PRO A 244 45.51 0.55 -34.63
N SER A 245 46.43 0.32 -35.56
CA SER A 245 47.87 0.46 -35.40
C SER A 245 48.28 1.91 -35.17
N SER A 246 49.04 2.12 -34.10
CA SER A 246 49.79 3.35 -33.84
C SER A 246 51.05 3.40 -34.70
N THR A 247 51.18 4.38 -35.59
CA THR A 247 52.47 4.78 -36.16
C THR A 247 53.02 5.98 -35.37
N ARG A 248 54.06 5.73 -34.57
CA ARG A 248 54.99 6.76 -34.09
C ARG A 248 55.93 7.12 -35.24
N GLY A 249 55.97 8.40 -35.60
CA GLY A 249 57.06 9.02 -36.34
C GLY A 249 57.77 10.00 -35.42
N THR A 250 59.06 9.76 -35.18
CA THR A 250 59.99 10.59 -34.41
C THR A 250 60.88 11.41 -35.35
N GLY A 251 61.24 12.64 -34.94
CA GLY A 251 62.27 13.50 -35.54
C GLY A 251 61.67 14.67 -36.33
N ASP A 252 62.06 15.93 -36.19
CA ASP A 252 63.40 16.46 -35.85
C ASP A 252 63.32 17.89 -35.28
N ARG A 253 64.42 18.33 -34.67
CA ARG A 253 64.66 19.62 -33.99
C ARG A 253 64.91 20.77 -34.98
N SER A 254 64.50 21.96 -34.53
CA SER A 254 65.01 23.34 -34.78
C SER A 254 63.96 24.26 -35.38
#